data_AF-A0AAW9ILP1-F1
#
_entry.id   AF-A0AAW9ILP1-F1
#
_cell.length_a   1.000
_cell.length_b   1.000
_cell.length_c   1.000
_cell.angle_alpha   90.00
_cell.angle_beta   90.00
_cell.angle_gamma   90.00
#
_symmetry.space_group_name_H-M   'P 1'
#
loop_
_entity.id
_entity.type
_entity.pdbx_description
1 polymer ?
#
loop_
_entity_poly.entity_id
_entity_poly.type
_entity_poly.pdbx_seq_one_letter_code
_entity_poly.pdbx_strand_id
1 'polypeptide(L)'
;QRKFEVYPSGDTNFEIYEDDGLTTDYKEGKSATTMITSSAPKEGKGKAVIKAGLLTGDYEEIVNDRSTEFIVNVSEKPTDLALKIGNRNVSLKEAASLEEFEKGTNLYFYDETPNLNKYSTEGSE
;
A
#
# COMPACT_ATOMS: atom_id res chain seq x y z
N GLN A 1 1.88 -10.33 4.37
CA GLN A 1 1.09 -9.13 4.03
C GLN A 1 2.04 -8.03 3.59
N ARG A 2 1.67 -7.22 2.59
CA ARG A 2 2.39 -6.00 2.22
C ARG A 2 1.61 -4.78 2.71
N LYS A 3 2.30 -3.79 3.25
CA LYS A 3 1.69 -2.55 3.75
C LYS A 3 2.45 -1.36 3.18
N PHE A 4 1.72 -0.40 2.63
CA PHE A 4 2.28 0.81 2.06
C PHE A 4 1.60 2.02 2.68
N GLU A 5 2.40 2.94 3.19
CA GLU A 5 1.91 4.25 3.59
C GLU A 5 2.22 5.27 2.50
N VAL A 6 1.20 5.99 2.06
CA VAL A 6 1.28 6.88 0.90
C VAL A 6 0.80 8.27 1.30
N TYR A 7 1.57 9.27 0.92
CA TYR A 7 1.22 10.70 0.99
C TYR A 7 1.07 11.22 -0.45
N PRO A 8 -0.13 11.13 -1.06
CA PRO A 8 -0.30 11.45 -2.47
C PRO A 8 -0.07 12.95 -2.75
N SER A 9 0.90 13.28 -3.59
CA SER A 9 1.14 14.65 -4.07
C SER A 9 1.93 14.63 -5.38
N GLY A 10 1.30 15.06 -6.48
CA GLY A 10 1.87 14.91 -7.81
C GLY A 10 2.02 13.44 -8.22
N ASP A 11 2.92 13.21 -9.17
CA ASP A 11 3.29 11.86 -9.63
C ASP A 11 4.55 11.39 -8.90
N THR A 12 4.43 10.31 -8.13
CA THR A 12 5.53 9.71 -7.36
C THR A 12 5.56 8.20 -7.57
N ASN A 13 6.72 7.59 -7.35
CA ASN A 13 6.89 6.14 -7.47
C ASN A 13 7.93 5.61 -6.47
N PHE A 14 7.83 4.32 -6.17
CA PHE A 14 8.77 3.58 -5.35
C PHE A 14 8.88 2.14 -5.89
N GLU A 15 10.10 1.68 -6.15
CA GLU A 15 10.35 0.29 -6.54
C GLU A 15 10.70 -0.52 -5.29
N ILE A 16 9.82 -1.46 -4.94
CA ILE A 16 10.09 -2.42 -3.88
C ILE A 16 11.02 -3.47 -4.45
N TYR A 17 12.08 -3.78 -3.71
CA TYR A 17 12.99 -4.87 -3.98
C TYR A 17 12.83 -5.96 -2.90
N GLU A 18 12.85 -7.22 -3.31
CA GLU A 18 12.82 -8.39 -2.44
C GLU A 18 13.72 -9.51 -2.98
N ASP A 19 14.40 -10.22 -2.08
CA ASP A 19 15.15 -11.44 -2.33
C ASP A 19 15.02 -12.37 -1.09
N ASP A 20 15.79 -13.45 -1.03
CA ASP A 20 15.76 -14.38 0.10
C ASP A 20 16.31 -13.80 1.42
N GLY A 21 16.96 -12.63 1.38
CA GLY A 21 17.56 -11.96 2.52
C GLY A 21 18.71 -12.72 3.20
N LEU A 22 19.21 -13.81 2.60
CA LEU A 22 20.14 -14.75 3.24
C LEU A 22 21.36 -15.07 2.37
N THR A 23 21.17 -15.31 1.07
CA THR A 23 22.23 -15.78 0.17
C THR A 23 22.83 -14.64 -0.65
N THR A 24 23.71 -14.98 -1.61
CA THR A 24 24.21 -14.03 -2.59
C THR A 24 23.57 -14.18 -3.97
N ASP A 25 22.49 -14.96 -4.08
CA ASP A 25 21.88 -15.34 -5.34
C ASP A 25 21.26 -14.14 -6.08
N TYR A 26 21.01 -13.02 -5.38
CA TYR A 26 20.67 -11.76 -6.01
C TYR A 26 21.70 -11.30 -7.06
N LYS A 27 22.97 -11.69 -6.92
CA LYS A 27 24.03 -11.41 -7.91
C LYS A 27 23.80 -12.16 -9.22
N GLU A 28 23.05 -13.26 -9.17
CA GLU A 28 22.61 -14.05 -10.31
C GLU A 28 21.19 -13.68 -10.77
N GLY A 29 20.62 -12.60 -10.23
CA GLY A 29 19.29 -12.12 -10.55
C GLY A 29 18.15 -12.83 -9.82
N LYS A 30 18.43 -13.55 -8.72
CA LYS A 30 17.40 -14.13 -7.85
C LYS A 30 16.84 -13.08 -6.90
N SER A 31 16.03 -12.21 -7.46
CA SER A 31 15.30 -11.19 -6.75
C SER A 31 14.03 -10.84 -7.52
N ALA A 32 13.11 -10.15 -6.86
CA ALA A 32 11.92 -9.63 -7.49
C ALA A 32 11.70 -8.16 -7.13
N THR A 33 11.02 -7.45 -8.03
CA THR A 33 10.63 -6.07 -7.82
C THR A 33 9.15 -5.85 -8.06
N THR A 34 8.59 -4.86 -7.36
CA THR A 34 7.21 -4.38 -7.58
C THR A 34 7.22 -2.86 -7.58
N MET A 35 6.82 -2.26 -8.70
CA MET A 35 6.67 -0.80 -8.80
C MET A 35 5.36 -0.34 -8.13
N ILE A 36 5.45 0.59 -7.18
CA ILE A 36 4.31 1.31 -6.62
C ILE A 36 4.28 2.71 -7.20
N THR A 37 3.14 3.16 -7.69
CA THR A 37 2.96 4.53 -8.21
C THR A 37 1.82 5.23 -7.50
N SER A 38 1.97 6.54 -7.28
CA SER A 38 0.91 7.41 -6.79
C SER A 38 0.78 8.61 -7.73
N SER A 39 -0.45 8.96 -8.11
CA SER A 39 -0.75 10.16 -8.89
C SER A 39 -1.89 10.91 -8.23
N ALA A 40 -1.67 12.18 -7.91
CA ALA A 40 -2.67 13.07 -7.30
C ALA A 40 -2.38 14.53 -7.68
N PRO A 41 -3.34 15.46 -7.52
CA PRO A 41 -3.04 16.88 -7.60
C PRO A 41 -1.89 17.25 -6.68
N LYS A 42 -0.96 18.08 -7.16
CA LYS A 42 0.13 18.60 -6.33
C LYS A 42 -0.38 19.59 -5.27
N GLU A 43 -1.42 20.33 -5.63
CA GLU A 43 -2.11 21.30 -4.79
C GLU A 43 -3.63 21.14 -4.92
N GLY A 44 -4.36 21.49 -3.86
CA GLY A 44 -5.81 21.39 -3.83
C GLY A 44 -6.33 19.96 -3.67
N LYS A 45 -7.64 19.80 -3.84
CA LYS A 45 -8.34 18.52 -3.71
C LYS A 45 -8.53 17.86 -5.07
N GLY A 46 -8.56 16.53 -5.09
CA GLY A 46 -8.92 15.79 -6.28
C GLY A 46 -8.64 14.30 -6.14
N LYS A 47 -8.72 13.59 -7.28
CA LYS A 47 -8.56 12.14 -7.32
C LYS A 47 -7.11 11.74 -7.10
N ALA A 48 -6.87 10.89 -6.11
CA ALA A 48 -5.62 10.14 -5.97
C ALA A 48 -5.76 8.75 -6.61
N VAL A 49 -4.73 8.29 -7.31
CA VAL A 49 -4.63 6.96 -7.89
C VAL A 49 -3.34 6.32 -7.39
N ILE A 50 -3.48 5.28 -6.56
CA ILE A 50 -2.36 4.45 -6.09
C ILE A 50 -2.43 3.10 -6.81
N LYS A 51 -1.29 2.62 -7.32
CA LYS A 51 -1.19 1.36 -8.04
C LYS A 51 0.00 0.55 -7.55
N ALA A 52 -0.24 -0.70 -7.18
CA ALA A 52 0.80 -1.72 -7.13
C ALA A 52 0.90 -2.40 -8.50
N GLY A 53 2.11 -2.42 -9.06
CA GLY A 53 2.44 -3.07 -10.32
C GLY A 53 2.43 -4.60 -10.23
N LEU A 54 2.77 -5.23 -11.35
CA LEU A 54 3.04 -6.67 -11.36
C LEU A 54 4.41 -6.93 -10.73
N LEU A 55 4.49 -8.02 -9.98
CA LEU A 55 5.76 -8.57 -9.51
C LEU A 55 6.58 -9.02 -10.72
N THR A 56 7.85 -8.61 -10.77
CA THR A 56 8.79 -8.97 -11.84
C THR A 56 10.02 -9.60 -11.21
N GLY A 57 10.47 -10.73 -11.72
CA GLY A 57 11.55 -11.51 -11.10
C GLY A 57 11.01 -12.62 -10.19
N ASP A 58 11.93 -13.36 -9.59
CA ASP A 58 11.65 -14.55 -8.81
C ASP A 58 12.87 -14.90 -7.94
N TYR A 59 12.63 -15.51 -6.78
CA TYR A 59 13.67 -16.03 -5.89
C TYR A 59 13.11 -17.21 -5.08
N GLU A 60 14.00 -17.97 -4.44
CA GLU A 60 13.60 -19.15 -3.68
C GLU A 60 12.59 -18.79 -2.58
N GLU A 61 11.52 -19.58 -2.46
CA GLU A 61 10.43 -19.40 -1.48
C GLU A 61 9.64 -18.07 -1.60
N ILE A 62 9.67 -17.40 -2.75
CA ILE A 62 8.83 -16.21 -2.95
C ILE A 62 7.34 -16.51 -2.70
N VAL A 63 6.69 -15.69 -1.87
CA VAL A 63 5.26 -15.82 -1.59
C VAL A 63 4.47 -15.04 -2.64
N ASN A 64 3.80 -15.69 -3.59
CA ASN A 64 3.06 -14.97 -4.64
C ASN A 64 1.71 -14.42 -4.16
N ASP A 65 0.99 -15.20 -3.33
CA ASP A 65 -0.32 -14.83 -2.81
C ASP A 65 -0.18 -14.03 -1.52
N ARG A 66 -0.35 -12.71 -1.62
CA ARG A 66 -0.22 -11.77 -0.50
C ARG A 66 -1.42 -10.84 -0.41
N SER A 67 -1.88 -10.57 0.81
CA SER A 67 -2.72 -9.41 1.08
C SER A 67 -1.92 -8.11 0.94
N THR A 68 -2.60 -7.05 0.48
CA THR A 68 -2.04 -5.71 0.34
C THR A 68 -2.91 -4.72 1.13
N GLU A 69 -2.27 -3.89 1.94
CA GLU A 69 -2.89 -2.79 2.68
C GLU A 69 -2.26 -1.47 2.22
N PHE A 70 -3.10 -0.48 1.96
CA PHE A 70 -2.69 0.90 1.72
C PHE A 70 -3.19 1.79 2.85
N ILE A 71 -2.27 2.45 3.53
CA ILE A 71 -2.55 3.60 4.40
C ILE A 71 -2.39 4.83 3.52
N VAL A 72 -3.50 5.50 3.22
CA VAL A 72 -3.49 6.69 2.34
C VAL A 72 -3.77 7.91 3.20
N ASN A 73 -2.76 8.75 3.38
CA ASN A 73 -2.88 9.98 4.14
C ASN A 73 -3.69 11.00 3.34
N VAL A 74 -4.86 11.37 3.87
CA VAL A 74 -5.83 12.28 3.25
C VAL A 74 -6.23 13.37 4.24
N SER A 75 -6.60 14.55 3.74
CA SER A 75 -7.06 15.67 4.56
C SER A 75 -8.54 15.61 4.92
N GLU A 76 -9.32 14.76 4.25
CA GLU A 76 -10.74 14.53 4.53
C GLU A 76 -11.18 13.16 4.00
N LYS A 77 -12.34 12.68 4.48
CA LYS A 77 -12.94 11.42 4.00
C LYS A 77 -13.21 11.49 2.49
N PRO A 78 -12.78 10.49 1.69
CA PRO A 78 -13.09 10.45 0.26
C PRO A 78 -14.59 10.30 0.02
N THR A 79 -15.11 10.97 -1.01
CA THR A 79 -16.53 10.89 -1.41
C THR A 79 -16.86 9.65 -2.24
N ASP A 80 -15.84 9.07 -2.90
CA ASP A 80 -15.94 7.84 -3.68
C ASP A 80 -14.63 7.05 -3.55
N LEU A 81 -14.73 5.72 -3.61
CA LEU A 81 -13.58 4.83 -3.52
C LEU A 81 -13.78 3.63 -4.45
N ALA A 82 -12.82 3.43 -5.36
CA ALA A 82 -12.83 2.33 -6.31
C ALA A 82 -11.58 1.47 -6.17
N LEU A 83 -11.78 0.15 -6.08
CA LEU A 83 -10.69 -0.83 -6.12
C LEU A 83 -10.78 -1.68 -7.38
N LYS A 84 -9.64 -1.86 -8.04
CA LYS A 84 -9.49 -2.77 -9.17
C LYS A 84 -8.33 -3.72 -8.91
N ILE A 85 -8.60 -5.03 -9.01
CA ILE A 85 -7.59 -6.08 -8.90
C ILE A 85 -7.47 -6.76 -10.26
N GLY A 86 -6.32 -6.58 -10.91
CA GLY A 86 -6.14 -6.96 -12.31
C GLY A 86 -7.14 -6.22 -13.20
N ASN A 87 -8.00 -6.97 -13.89
CA ASN A 87 -9.07 -6.41 -14.74
C ASN A 87 -10.45 -6.37 -14.07
N ARG A 88 -10.57 -6.72 -12.79
CA ARG A 88 -11.85 -6.83 -12.08
C ARG A 88 -12.04 -5.69 -11.10
N ASN A 89 -13.21 -5.06 -11.12
CA ASN A 89 -13.63 -4.14 -10.08
C ASN A 89 -14.01 -4.95 -8.83
N VAL A 90 -13.58 -4.48 -7.67
CA VAL A 90 -13.86 -5.09 -6.37
C VAL A 90 -14.58 -4.05 -5.52
N SER A 91 -15.72 -4.43 -4.95
CA SER A 91 -16.43 -3.56 -4.02
C SER A 91 -15.69 -3.53 -2.69
N LEU A 92 -15.47 -2.31 -2.17
CA LEU A 92 -14.99 -2.10 -0.81
C LEU A 92 -16.17 -1.72 0.07
N LYS A 93 -16.25 -2.35 1.25
CA LYS A 93 -17.19 -1.96 2.30
C LYS A 93 -16.46 -1.11 3.35
N GLU A 94 -17.11 -0.07 3.85
CA GLU A 94 -16.61 0.66 5.02
C GLU A 94 -16.70 -0.22 6.27
N ALA A 95 -15.57 -0.39 6.96
CA ALA A 95 -15.51 -1.03 8.26
C ALA A 95 -16.05 -0.08 9.34
N ALA A 96 -16.80 -0.61 10.32
CA ALA A 96 -17.34 0.17 11.43
C ALA A 96 -16.30 0.49 12.51
N SER A 97 -15.17 -0.20 12.51
CA SER A 97 -14.06 0.00 13.44
C SER A 97 -12.73 -0.45 12.84
N LEU A 98 -11.63 0.01 13.44
CA LEU A 98 -10.29 -0.47 13.10
C LEU A 98 -10.18 -2.00 13.31
N GLU A 99 -10.83 -2.53 14.34
CA GLU A 99 -10.83 -3.98 14.60
C GLU A 99 -11.54 -4.77 13.50
N GLU A 100 -12.67 -4.28 12.97
CA GLU A 100 -13.34 -4.91 11.81
C GLU A 100 -12.44 -4.86 10.58
N PHE A 101 -11.77 -3.72 10.36
CA PHE A 101 -10.83 -3.56 9.25
C PHE A 101 -9.66 -4.54 9.33
N GLU A 102 -9.00 -4.65 10.49
CA GLU A 102 -7.83 -5.51 10.71
C GLU A 102 -8.14 -7.01 10.55
N LYS A 103 -9.37 -7.44 10.81
CA LYS A 103 -9.80 -8.84 10.67
C LYS A 103 -10.43 -9.17 9.32
N GLY A 104 -10.82 -8.15 8.55
CA GLY A 104 -11.54 -8.29 7.30
C GLY A 104 -10.66 -8.26 6.05
N THR A 105 -11.28 -8.42 4.88
CA THR A 105 -10.64 -8.24 3.57
C THR A 105 -11.58 -7.46 2.65
N ASN A 106 -11.02 -6.75 1.68
CA ASN A 106 -11.78 -5.86 0.79
C ASN A 106 -12.64 -4.83 1.56
N LEU A 107 -12.06 -4.27 2.63
CA LEU A 107 -12.65 -3.21 3.43
C LEU A 107 -11.83 -1.92 3.26
N TYR A 108 -12.45 -0.79 3.60
CA TYR A 108 -11.73 0.45 3.91
C TYR A 108 -12.16 0.96 5.28
N PHE A 109 -11.29 1.71 5.95
CA PHE A 109 -11.56 2.39 7.19
C PHE A 109 -11.02 3.81 7.09
N TYR A 110 -11.83 4.79 7.47
CA TYR A 110 -11.39 6.18 7.56
C TYR A 110 -11.10 6.50 9.02
N ASP A 111 -9.81 6.70 9.32
CA ASP A 111 -9.37 7.14 10.65
C ASP A 111 -9.33 8.68 10.68
N GLU A 112 -10.27 9.28 11.42
CA GLU A 112 -10.34 10.75 11.61
C GLU A 112 -9.22 11.29 12.49
N THR A 113 -8.61 10.44 13.31
CA THR A 113 -7.57 10.82 14.29
C THR A 113 -6.39 9.84 14.21
N PRO A 114 -5.69 9.77 13.06
CA PRO A 114 -4.63 8.81 12.88
C PRO A 114 -3.47 9.12 13.83
N ASN A 115 -2.94 8.08 14.48
CA ASN A 115 -1.70 8.21 15.25
C ASN A 115 -0.50 8.27 14.29
N LEU A 116 -0.08 9.49 13.94
CA LEU A 116 1.09 9.72 13.08
C LEU A 116 2.42 9.30 13.74
N ASN A 117 2.43 9.14 15.06
CA ASN A 117 3.60 8.73 15.86
C ASN A 117 3.57 7.25 16.25
N LYS A 118 2.73 6.42 15.60
CA LYS A 118 2.57 5.00 15.96
C LYS A 118 3.88 4.20 15.96
N TYR A 119 4.87 4.63 15.16
CA TYR A 119 6.17 3.98 15.05
C TYR A 119 7.33 4.83 15.62
N SER A 120 7.03 5.96 16.24
CA SER A 120 8.03 6.81 16.86
C SER A 120 8.60 6.15 18.11
N THR A 121 9.87 6.41 18.40
CA THR A 121 10.50 5.97 19.65
C THR A 121 9.82 6.67 20.82
N GLU A 122 9.50 5.94 21.88
CA GLU A 122 8.89 6.52 23.07
C GLU A 122 9.75 7.68 23.62
N GLY A 123 9.14 8.86 23.77
CA GLY A 123 9.82 10.06 24.25
C GLY A 123 10.55 10.89 23.18
N SER A 124 10.34 10.62 21.88
CA SER A 124 10.89 11.43 20.77
C SER A 124 9.92 12.49 20.22
N GLU A 125 8.86 12.81 20.98
CA GLU A 125 7.93 13.91 20.70
C GLU A 125 8.60 15.29 20.91
#